data_AF-A0A0C2SZ44-F1
#
_entry.id   AF-A0A0C2SZ44-F1
#
_cell.length_a   1.000
_cell.length_b   1.000
_cell.length_c   1.000
_cell.angle_alpha   90.00
_cell.angle_beta   90.00
_cell.angle_gamma   90.00
#
_symmetry.space_group_name_H-M   'P 1'
#
loop_
_entity.id
_entity.type
_entity.pdbx_description
1 polymer ?
#
loop_
_entity_poly.entity_id
_entity_poly.type
_entity_poly.pdbx_seq_one_letter_code
_entity_poly.pdbx_strand_id
1 'polypeptide(L)'
;MTLRDIRALFRSSLYSRRAVQSALRVFWIAIVVWYELGTYYFTLFSCRWPNLGANTEPPSHVLLLSDTQVPATVTSYSRFVGKTLAWQRFLAYINLRKSWRVASWFKPQAVVFLGDMLAAGKTIRSAKEYEQAVQRFKSIFALPGIPQYYIPGNTDISLGMGRKHSRDVKAFFSQSFGPLNQVFSIQNHTFVALDAPGLVDEDYHRAAQGIEYDDWSSSADGPVTFVRSVSPDQQPLILLSHIPLSRPITASCGPLREKGTIHRNVGHGYQSMLGKQTTQFLLKTLRPSLIFSGDNRDYCEYGHSFTTLEGEKLKRGAAREVTVKSFSMSRHIRRPGFQLLSLANPSSVDGDSFADVACLLPDQDRIYSTVYPTLFVLTLLGLFILNKNKFRRLKKHQLSSLQITPQNGHNSLADANPWTPRTARTPFTATHPVSLNPSLNGHKLRTFSYPTTPLDSLPSHYVTQSGESDDEDALYPSYSSHHLHHEHELQHHEEWPVKQEEEEPISTLGQKSGWKPVDAQKWDSSWTFVFRGRRRRLTLPSWKSLVNCYELCGDHVKHTRQSRGIVMNGILDMVPVLWPAGLTWLAITWFQL
;
A
#
# COMPACT_ATOMS: atom_id res chain seq x y z
N MET A 1 -24.48 46.77 -25.54
CA MET A 1 -24.33 45.62 -24.62
C MET A 1 -23.60 46.10 -23.37
N THR A 2 -24.26 46.12 -22.22
CA THR A 2 -23.70 46.76 -21.01
C THR A 2 -22.75 45.82 -20.25
N LEU A 3 -21.84 46.36 -19.42
CA LEU A 3 -20.98 45.58 -18.50
C LEU A 3 -21.79 44.66 -17.56
N ARG A 4 -23.06 45.00 -17.32
CA ARG A 4 -24.03 44.17 -16.59
C ARG A 4 -24.47 42.95 -17.40
N ASP A 5 -24.71 43.11 -18.70
CA ASP A 5 -25.10 42.02 -19.60
C ASP A 5 -23.95 41.04 -19.83
N ILE A 6 -22.72 41.55 -19.94
CA ILE A 6 -21.51 40.70 -20.02
C ILE A 6 -21.32 39.91 -18.72
N ARG A 7 -21.47 40.55 -17.55
CA ARG A 7 -21.43 39.84 -16.25
C ARG A 7 -22.58 38.85 -16.08
N ALA A 8 -23.76 39.12 -16.63
CA ALA A 8 -24.91 38.21 -16.59
C ALA A 8 -24.72 37.00 -17.52
N LEU A 9 -24.14 37.20 -18.71
CA LEU A 9 -23.76 36.15 -19.66
C LEU A 9 -22.63 35.26 -19.12
N PHE A 10 -21.60 35.85 -18.49
CA PHE A 10 -20.57 35.08 -17.80
C PHE A 10 -21.14 34.33 -16.59
N ARG A 11 -22.09 34.93 -15.84
CA ARG A 11 -22.82 34.25 -14.74
C ARG A 11 -23.80 33.18 -15.22
N SER A 12 -24.30 33.19 -16.45
CA SER A 12 -25.17 32.13 -16.96
C SER A 12 -24.36 30.97 -17.58
N SER A 13 -23.24 31.29 -18.26
CA SER A 13 -22.29 30.34 -18.84
C SER A 13 -21.55 29.51 -17.78
N LEU A 14 -21.00 30.15 -16.74
CA LEU A 14 -20.31 29.48 -15.62
C LEU A 14 -21.23 28.63 -14.73
N TYR A 15 -22.56 28.80 -14.86
CA TYR A 15 -23.57 28.01 -14.15
C TYR A 15 -24.25 26.95 -15.02
N SER A 16 -23.84 26.78 -16.28
CA SER A 16 -24.32 25.70 -17.12
C SER A 16 -23.80 24.37 -16.58
N ARG A 17 -24.71 23.44 -16.23
CA ARG A 17 -24.38 22.09 -15.75
C ARG A 17 -23.36 21.39 -16.66
N ARG A 18 -23.50 21.59 -17.98
CA ARG A 18 -22.58 21.04 -18.98
C ARG A 18 -21.19 21.65 -18.89
N ALA A 19 -21.08 22.96 -18.70
CA ALA A 19 -19.80 23.65 -18.55
C ALA A 19 -19.06 23.19 -17.28
N VAL A 20 -19.76 23.09 -16.15
CA VAL A 20 -19.18 22.57 -14.90
C VAL A 20 -18.73 21.13 -15.04
N GLN A 21 -19.57 20.27 -15.63
CA GLN A 21 -19.19 18.87 -15.89
C GLN A 21 -17.98 18.77 -16.80
N SER A 22 -17.92 19.55 -17.88
CA SER A 22 -16.76 19.59 -18.78
C SER A 22 -15.50 20.07 -18.07
N ALA A 23 -15.59 21.11 -17.24
CA ALA A 23 -14.45 21.59 -16.45
C ALA A 23 -13.96 20.52 -15.47
N LEU A 24 -14.88 19.83 -14.77
CA LEU A 24 -14.53 18.72 -13.88
C LEU A 24 -13.90 17.54 -14.63
N ARG A 25 -14.37 17.22 -15.85
CA ARG A 25 -13.73 16.19 -16.70
C ARG A 25 -12.28 16.55 -17.00
N VAL A 26 -12.04 17.77 -17.50
CA VAL A 26 -10.69 18.25 -17.81
C VAL A 26 -9.82 18.25 -16.56
N PHE A 27 -10.36 18.69 -15.43
CA PHE A 27 -9.68 18.63 -14.13
C PHE A 27 -9.27 17.20 -13.75
N TRP A 28 -10.18 16.23 -13.81
CA TRP A 28 -9.88 14.84 -13.48
C TRP A 28 -8.89 14.19 -14.44
N ILE A 29 -8.97 14.49 -15.74
CA ILE A 29 -7.96 14.06 -16.72
C ILE A 29 -6.59 14.63 -16.36
N ALA A 30 -6.51 15.93 -16.09
CA ALA A 30 -5.26 16.59 -15.73
C ALA A 30 -4.67 16.03 -14.42
N ILE A 31 -5.51 15.76 -13.43
CA ILE A 31 -5.12 15.13 -12.15
C ILE A 31 -4.55 13.72 -12.38
N VAL A 32 -5.20 12.89 -13.19
CA VAL A 32 -4.68 11.56 -13.53
C VAL A 32 -3.36 11.65 -14.29
N VAL A 33 -3.26 12.50 -15.31
CA VAL A 33 -2.01 12.69 -16.07
C VAL A 33 -0.87 13.19 -15.15
N TRP A 34 -1.18 14.12 -14.26
CA TRP A 34 -0.19 14.64 -13.31
C TRP A 34 0.28 13.57 -12.33
N TYR A 35 -0.62 12.85 -11.67
CA TYR A 35 -0.24 11.89 -10.63
C TYR A 35 0.25 10.54 -11.15
N GLU A 36 -0.15 10.14 -12.36
CA GLU A 36 0.32 8.87 -12.97
C GLU A 36 1.56 9.01 -13.84
N LEU A 37 1.91 10.24 -14.26
CA LEU A 37 3.10 10.53 -15.07
C LEU A 37 3.89 11.70 -14.50
N GLY A 38 3.29 12.89 -14.43
CA GLY A 38 3.97 14.15 -14.09
C GLY A 38 4.76 14.13 -12.79
N THR A 39 4.25 13.47 -11.75
CA THR A 39 4.91 13.34 -10.44
C THR A 39 6.25 12.63 -10.54
N TYR A 40 6.38 11.57 -11.35
CA TYR A 40 7.63 10.82 -11.49
C TYR A 40 8.72 11.67 -12.13
N TYR A 41 8.37 12.45 -13.16
CA TYR A 41 9.29 13.41 -13.77
C TYR A 41 9.67 14.53 -12.80
N PHE A 42 8.67 15.08 -12.10
CA PHE A 42 8.89 16.19 -11.19
C PHE A 42 9.79 15.81 -10.00
N THR A 43 9.56 14.65 -9.38
CA THR A 43 10.37 14.19 -8.24
C THR A 43 11.81 13.91 -8.64
N LEU A 44 12.03 13.43 -9.87
CA LEU A 44 13.37 13.06 -10.35
C LEU A 44 14.08 14.18 -11.11
N PHE A 45 13.44 15.34 -11.35
CA PHE A 45 14.03 16.45 -12.10
C PHE A 45 15.36 16.97 -11.51
N SER A 46 15.51 16.88 -10.19
CA SER A 46 16.73 17.29 -9.47
C SER A 46 17.74 16.16 -9.28
N CYS A 47 17.36 14.91 -9.52
CA CYS A 47 18.24 13.76 -9.43
C CYS A 47 19.17 13.74 -10.65
N ARG A 48 20.47 13.64 -10.40
CA ARG A 48 21.52 13.57 -11.44
C ARG A 48 22.61 12.63 -10.97
N TRP A 49 23.34 12.05 -11.91
CA TRP A 49 24.56 11.34 -11.60
C TRP A 49 25.55 12.28 -10.87
N PRO A 50 26.14 11.86 -9.75
CA PRO A 50 27.10 12.67 -9.01
C PRO A 50 28.36 12.87 -9.87
N ASN A 51 28.93 14.07 -9.82
CA ASN A 51 30.10 14.44 -10.61
C ASN A 51 31.37 14.22 -9.78
N LEU A 52 32.34 13.51 -10.35
CA LEU A 52 33.63 13.18 -9.74
C LEU A 52 34.77 14.12 -10.13
N GLY A 53 34.51 15.14 -10.95
CA GLY A 53 35.55 16.07 -11.39
C GLY A 53 36.66 15.42 -12.23
N ALA A 54 36.42 14.22 -12.78
CA ALA A 54 37.40 13.49 -13.57
C ALA A 54 37.77 14.28 -14.83
N ASN A 55 39.06 14.60 -14.97
CA ASN A 55 39.58 15.47 -16.04
C ASN A 55 39.96 14.71 -17.31
N THR A 56 40.07 13.38 -17.26
CA THR A 56 40.69 12.57 -18.33
C THR A 56 39.77 11.48 -18.88
N GLU A 57 38.96 10.81 -18.06
CA GLU A 57 38.03 9.76 -18.50
C GLU A 57 36.60 9.97 -17.95
N PRO A 58 35.55 9.69 -18.75
CA PRO A 58 34.17 9.82 -18.28
C PRO A 58 33.87 8.77 -17.20
N PRO A 59 33.18 9.16 -16.11
CA PRO A 59 32.85 8.21 -15.05
C PRO A 59 31.86 7.15 -15.54
N SER A 60 31.95 5.95 -14.97
CA SER A 60 30.92 4.92 -15.13
C SER A 60 29.78 5.10 -14.15
N HIS A 61 28.57 4.83 -14.65
CA HIS A 61 27.33 5.07 -13.93
C HIS A 61 26.64 3.75 -13.60
N VAL A 62 26.55 3.43 -12.31
CA VAL A 62 25.96 2.19 -11.78
C VAL A 62 24.68 2.54 -11.02
N LEU A 63 23.58 1.88 -11.39
CA LEU A 63 22.29 2.02 -10.70
C LEU A 63 22.16 0.92 -9.64
N LEU A 64 21.91 1.28 -8.38
CA LEU A 64 21.67 0.32 -7.31
C LEU A 64 20.18 0.32 -6.94
N LEU A 65 19.57 -0.87 -6.94
CA LEU A 65 18.19 -1.11 -6.56
C LEU A 65 18.13 -2.07 -5.39
N SER A 66 17.29 -1.81 -4.39
CA SER A 66 17.01 -2.76 -3.29
C SER A 66 15.52 -3.08 -3.22
N ASP A 67 15.17 -4.27 -2.76
CA ASP A 67 13.80 -4.64 -2.40
C ASP A 67 12.78 -4.35 -3.52
N THR A 68 13.05 -4.84 -4.73
CA THR A 68 12.10 -4.68 -5.84
C THR A 68 10.83 -5.50 -5.63
N GLN A 69 10.90 -6.56 -4.82
CA GLN A 69 9.77 -7.31 -4.26
C GLN A 69 8.69 -7.62 -5.32
N VAL A 70 9.11 -8.17 -6.46
CA VAL A 70 8.20 -8.42 -7.59
C VAL A 70 7.06 -9.33 -7.14
N PRO A 71 5.80 -8.89 -7.26
CA PRO A 71 4.64 -9.68 -6.89
C PRO A 71 4.58 -11.02 -7.63
N ALA A 72 4.37 -12.11 -6.89
CA ALA A 72 4.00 -13.39 -7.47
C ALA A 72 2.70 -13.29 -8.29
N THR A 73 2.60 -14.07 -9.36
CA THR A 73 1.40 -14.13 -10.22
C THR A 73 0.21 -14.65 -9.41
N VAL A 74 -0.99 -14.14 -9.71
CA VAL A 74 -2.25 -14.52 -9.04
C VAL A 74 -2.54 -16.02 -9.16
N THR A 75 -2.00 -16.67 -10.19
CA THR A 75 -2.18 -18.10 -10.47
C THR A 75 -1.43 -19.02 -9.53
N SER A 76 -0.38 -18.54 -8.85
CA SER A 76 0.56 -19.42 -8.15
C SER A 76 0.20 -19.73 -6.69
N TYR A 77 -0.63 -18.90 -6.05
CA TYR A 77 -1.01 -19.16 -4.66
C TYR A 77 -2.43 -18.64 -4.37
N SER A 78 -3.35 -19.60 -4.24
CA SER A 78 -4.75 -19.50 -3.84
C SER A 78 -5.78 -19.14 -4.94
N ARG A 79 -6.68 -20.10 -5.22
CA ARG A 79 -7.99 -19.88 -5.88
C ARG A 79 -8.92 -18.96 -5.07
N PHE A 80 -8.51 -18.54 -3.87
CA PHE A 80 -9.25 -17.69 -2.94
C PHE A 80 -8.50 -16.39 -2.59
N VAL A 81 -7.69 -15.84 -3.51
CA VAL A 81 -7.20 -14.46 -3.33
C VAL A 81 -8.40 -13.51 -3.42
N GLY A 82 -8.76 -12.89 -2.29
CA GLY A 82 -9.81 -11.87 -2.27
C GLY A 82 -9.52 -10.77 -3.29
N LYS A 83 -10.55 -10.27 -4.00
CA LYS A 83 -10.43 -9.27 -5.08
C LYS A 83 -9.57 -8.06 -4.69
N THR A 84 -9.61 -7.66 -3.42
CA THR A 84 -8.81 -6.56 -2.85
C THR A 84 -7.30 -6.84 -2.90
N LEU A 85 -6.86 -8.06 -2.58
CA LEU A 85 -5.44 -8.42 -2.59
C LEU A 85 -4.91 -8.53 -4.02
N ALA A 86 -5.70 -9.08 -4.94
CA ALA A 86 -5.35 -9.10 -6.37
C ALA A 86 -5.19 -7.67 -6.92
N TRP A 87 -6.07 -6.74 -6.53
CA TRP A 87 -5.98 -5.34 -6.91
C TRP A 87 -4.72 -4.65 -6.34
N GLN A 88 -4.38 -4.90 -5.08
CA GLN A 88 -3.15 -4.36 -4.48
C GLN A 88 -1.89 -4.85 -5.20
N ARG A 89 -1.82 -6.15 -5.52
CA ARG A 89 -0.70 -6.73 -6.30
C ARG A 89 -0.58 -6.11 -7.69
N PHE A 90 -1.71 -5.87 -8.35
CA PHE A 90 -1.74 -5.22 -9.65
C PHE A 90 -1.23 -3.76 -9.57
N LEU A 91 -1.67 -2.99 -8.57
CA LEU A 91 -1.18 -1.63 -8.36
C LEU A 91 0.32 -1.58 -8.05
N ALA A 92 0.81 -2.51 -7.21
CA ALA A 92 2.24 -2.63 -6.91
C ALA A 92 3.05 -2.95 -8.18
N TYR A 93 2.55 -3.87 -9.01
CA TYR A 93 3.17 -4.22 -10.29
C TYR A 93 3.22 -3.03 -11.27
N ILE A 94 2.13 -2.28 -11.42
CA ILE A 94 2.11 -1.08 -12.27
C ILE A 94 3.08 -0.02 -11.73
N ASN A 95 3.08 0.22 -10.41
CA ASN A 95 3.99 1.18 -9.80
C ASN A 95 5.46 0.80 -10.07
N LEU A 96 5.81 -0.48 -9.91
CA LEU A 96 7.17 -0.96 -10.16
C LEU A 96 7.62 -0.67 -11.60
N ARG A 97 6.74 -0.89 -12.59
CA ARG A 97 7.02 -0.58 -14.00
C ARG A 97 7.16 0.93 -14.26
N LYS A 98 6.34 1.77 -13.62
CA LYS A 98 6.47 3.23 -13.70
C LYS A 98 7.80 3.70 -13.13
N SER A 99 8.14 3.23 -11.93
CA SER A 99 9.40 3.53 -11.25
C SER A 99 10.59 3.08 -12.10
N TRP A 100 10.53 1.88 -12.67
CA TRP A 100 11.61 1.38 -13.54
C TRP A 100 11.76 2.18 -14.82
N ARG A 101 10.66 2.56 -15.47
CA ARG A 101 10.70 3.40 -16.67
C ARG A 101 11.46 4.70 -16.43
N VAL A 102 11.23 5.37 -15.30
CA VAL A 102 11.93 6.62 -15.01
C VAL A 102 13.36 6.41 -14.51
N ALA A 103 13.63 5.33 -13.77
CA ALA A 103 14.99 4.97 -13.33
C ALA A 103 15.89 4.59 -14.52
N SER A 104 15.35 3.86 -15.50
CA SER A 104 16.09 3.46 -16.72
C SER A 104 16.40 4.64 -17.66
N TRP A 105 15.69 5.77 -17.57
CA TRP A 105 16.05 6.98 -18.33
C TRP A 105 17.38 7.61 -17.94
N PHE A 106 17.91 7.26 -16.76
CA PHE A 106 19.26 7.65 -16.37
C PHE A 106 20.35 6.94 -17.19
N LYS A 107 19.98 5.96 -18.03
CA LYS A 107 20.87 5.20 -18.92
C LYS A 107 22.11 4.64 -18.17
N PRO A 108 21.90 3.83 -17.13
CA PRO A 108 23.01 3.25 -16.39
C PRO A 108 23.84 2.32 -17.28
N GLN A 109 25.14 2.23 -16.98
CA GLN A 109 26.08 1.32 -17.63
C GLN A 109 26.13 -0.05 -16.95
N ALA A 110 25.69 -0.14 -15.69
CA ALA A 110 25.48 -1.39 -14.98
C ALA A 110 24.34 -1.22 -13.95
N VAL A 111 23.69 -2.33 -13.59
CA VAL A 111 22.66 -2.34 -12.53
C VAL A 111 23.02 -3.39 -11.49
N VAL A 112 22.89 -3.06 -10.22
CA VAL A 112 23.08 -3.99 -9.11
C VAL A 112 21.79 -4.07 -8.30
N PHE A 113 21.28 -5.28 -8.12
CA PHE A 113 20.12 -5.57 -7.27
C PHE A 113 20.60 -6.09 -5.91
N LEU A 114 20.31 -5.32 -4.86
CA LEU A 114 20.73 -5.53 -3.48
C LEU A 114 19.79 -6.48 -2.72
N GLY A 115 19.28 -7.52 -3.37
CA GLY A 115 18.40 -8.52 -2.77
C GLY A 115 16.92 -8.13 -2.71
N ASP A 116 16.13 -9.11 -2.30
CA ASP A 116 14.68 -9.08 -2.24
C ASP A 116 14.05 -8.74 -3.59
N MET A 117 14.52 -9.43 -4.63
CA MET A 117 13.97 -9.32 -5.97
C MET A 117 12.55 -9.85 -6.05
N LEU A 118 12.27 -11.00 -5.42
CA LEU A 118 11.01 -11.73 -5.49
C LEU A 118 10.28 -11.72 -4.15
N ALA A 119 9.05 -11.17 -4.11
CA ALA A 119 8.29 -11.05 -2.85
C ALA A 119 7.91 -12.38 -2.17
N ALA A 120 8.02 -13.49 -2.89
CA ALA A 120 7.67 -14.81 -2.41
C ALA A 120 8.74 -15.87 -2.74
N GLY A 121 9.96 -15.46 -3.12
CA GLY A 121 11.02 -16.35 -3.62
C GLY A 121 11.27 -17.54 -2.69
N LYS A 122 11.45 -17.27 -1.39
CA LYS A 122 11.67 -18.26 -0.33
C LYS A 122 10.52 -19.23 -0.10
N THR A 123 9.33 -18.97 -0.65
CA THR A 123 8.15 -19.83 -0.44
C THR A 123 7.90 -20.78 -1.61
N ILE A 124 8.49 -20.49 -2.77
CA ILE A 124 8.29 -21.24 -4.02
C ILE A 124 8.92 -22.63 -3.91
N ARG A 125 8.14 -23.67 -4.22
CA ARG A 125 8.57 -25.07 -4.09
C ARG A 125 8.94 -25.73 -5.41
N SER A 126 8.54 -25.14 -6.53
CA SER A 126 8.72 -25.72 -7.87
C SER A 126 9.66 -24.87 -8.71
N ALA A 127 10.60 -25.52 -9.40
CA ALA A 127 11.51 -24.86 -10.35
C ALA A 127 10.74 -24.08 -11.42
N LYS A 128 9.63 -24.63 -11.93
CA LYS A 128 8.79 -23.98 -12.95
C LYS A 128 8.13 -22.70 -12.44
N GLU A 129 7.65 -22.72 -11.20
CA GLU A 129 7.07 -21.54 -10.56
C GLU A 129 8.13 -20.46 -10.32
N TYR A 130 9.33 -20.88 -9.89
CA TYR A 130 10.46 -19.97 -9.68
C TYR A 130 10.88 -19.32 -10.99
N GLU A 131 10.99 -20.11 -12.07
CA GLU A 131 11.31 -19.62 -13.40
C GLU A 131 10.28 -18.58 -13.88
N GLN A 132 8.98 -18.81 -13.66
CA GLN A 132 7.94 -17.83 -14.00
C GLN A 132 8.07 -16.54 -13.20
N ALA A 133 8.42 -16.61 -11.92
CA ALA A 133 8.67 -15.43 -11.09
C ALA A 133 9.89 -14.65 -11.58
N VAL A 134 10.98 -15.35 -11.94
CA VAL A 134 12.20 -14.77 -12.52
C VAL A 134 11.92 -14.15 -13.88
N GLN A 135 11.21 -14.83 -14.78
CA GLN A 135 10.82 -14.30 -16.08
C GLN A 135 10.01 -13.02 -15.94
N ARG A 136 9.07 -12.98 -14.98
CA ARG A 136 8.33 -11.77 -14.65
C ARG A 136 9.25 -10.65 -14.17
N PHE A 137 10.16 -10.93 -13.25
CA PHE A 137 11.17 -9.96 -12.79
C PHE A 137 12.00 -9.41 -13.97
N LYS A 138 12.60 -10.30 -14.77
CA LYS A 138 13.44 -9.93 -15.93
C LYS A 138 12.66 -9.15 -16.98
N SER A 139 11.36 -9.42 -17.15
CA SER A 139 10.50 -8.65 -18.07
C SER A 139 10.26 -7.21 -17.62
N ILE A 140 10.23 -6.95 -16.31
CA ILE A 140 10.08 -5.60 -15.77
C ILE A 140 11.40 -4.85 -15.94
N PHE A 141 12.52 -5.48 -15.53
CA PHE A 141 13.83 -4.86 -15.42
C PHE A 141 14.74 -5.08 -16.65
N ALA A 142 14.14 -5.31 -17.82
CA ALA A 142 14.90 -5.58 -19.05
C ALA A 142 15.74 -4.37 -19.48
N LEU A 143 17.06 -4.56 -19.58
CA LEU A 143 18.02 -3.64 -20.20
C LEU A 143 18.99 -4.45 -21.08
N PRO A 144 18.71 -4.61 -22.39
CA PRO A 144 19.56 -5.41 -23.26
C PRO A 144 20.96 -4.78 -23.39
N GLY A 145 21.99 -5.62 -23.27
CA GLY A 145 23.39 -5.20 -23.40
C GLY A 145 24.00 -4.50 -22.18
N ILE A 146 23.23 -4.30 -21.11
CA ILE A 146 23.73 -3.71 -19.85
C ILE A 146 23.94 -4.81 -18.81
N PRO A 147 25.13 -4.94 -18.20
CA PRO A 147 25.39 -5.92 -17.16
C PRO A 147 24.49 -5.68 -15.93
N GLN A 148 23.95 -6.77 -15.39
CA GLN A 148 23.09 -6.79 -14.21
C GLN A 148 23.63 -7.79 -13.20
N TYR A 149 23.86 -7.34 -11.97
CA TYR A 149 24.38 -8.14 -10.85
C TYR A 149 23.32 -8.29 -9.78
N TYR A 150 23.30 -9.44 -9.11
CA TYR A 150 22.25 -9.81 -8.16
C TYR A 150 22.90 -10.36 -6.89
N ILE A 151 22.43 -9.89 -5.74
CA ILE A 151 22.72 -10.55 -4.45
C ILE A 151 21.41 -11.08 -3.88
N PRO A 152 21.42 -12.21 -3.16
CA PRO A 152 20.19 -12.76 -2.62
C PRO A 152 19.76 -12.00 -1.35
N GLY A 153 18.45 -11.72 -1.25
CA GLY A 153 17.83 -11.26 -0.01
C GLY A 153 17.13 -12.37 0.77
N ASN A 154 16.69 -12.08 1.99
CA ASN A 154 16.02 -13.06 2.86
C ASN A 154 14.61 -13.43 2.36
N THR A 155 14.01 -12.68 1.43
CA THR A 155 12.78 -13.08 0.73
C THR A 155 13.04 -13.85 -0.55
N ASP A 156 14.22 -13.71 -1.16
CA ASP A 156 14.64 -14.50 -2.32
C ASP A 156 15.06 -15.90 -1.90
N ILE A 157 15.92 -15.96 -0.89
CA ILE A 157 16.43 -17.20 -0.27
C ILE A 157 16.06 -17.20 1.20
N SER A 158 15.66 -18.35 1.73
CA SER A 158 15.25 -18.44 3.12
C SER A 158 16.40 -18.21 4.10
N LEU A 159 16.11 -17.54 5.21
CA LEU A 159 16.94 -17.45 6.42
C LEU A 159 16.36 -18.39 7.49
N GLY A 160 17.17 -19.27 8.10
CA GLY A 160 16.75 -20.13 9.21
C GLY A 160 15.68 -21.20 8.90
N MET A 161 15.41 -21.53 7.63
CA MET A 161 14.40 -22.53 7.22
C MET A 161 14.99 -23.95 7.08
N GLY A 162 14.11 -24.96 7.05
CA GLY A 162 14.49 -26.37 6.92
C GLY A 162 15.45 -26.68 5.74
N ARG A 163 16.45 -27.53 6.02
CA ARG A 163 17.64 -27.77 5.17
C ARG A 163 17.35 -28.19 3.72
N LYS A 164 16.28 -28.93 3.43
CA LYS A 164 15.98 -29.37 2.05
C LYS A 164 15.47 -28.20 1.20
N HIS A 165 14.45 -27.52 1.69
CA HIS A 165 13.83 -26.40 0.98
C HIS A 165 14.80 -25.24 0.74
N SER A 166 15.60 -24.88 1.76
CA SER A 166 16.62 -23.83 1.62
C SER A 166 17.63 -24.15 0.51
N ARG A 167 18.06 -25.41 0.39
CA ARG A 167 18.96 -25.86 -0.69
C ARG A 167 18.33 -25.72 -2.07
N ASP A 168 17.08 -26.15 -2.23
CA ASP A 168 16.38 -26.08 -3.52
C ASP A 168 16.23 -24.62 -3.99
N VAL A 169 15.80 -23.71 -3.10
CA VAL A 169 15.64 -22.29 -3.44
C VAL A 169 16.98 -21.61 -3.74
N LYS A 170 18.04 -21.91 -2.98
CA LYS A 170 19.39 -21.41 -3.28
C LYS A 170 19.91 -21.90 -4.64
N ALA A 171 19.59 -23.14 -5.03
CA ALA A 171 19.91 -23.68 -6.35
C ALA A 171 19.12 -22.98 -7.46
N PHE A 172 17.81 -22.76 -7.27
CA PHE A 172 16.99 -22.01 -8.23
C PHE A 172 17.48 -20.57 -8.42
N PHE A 173 17.83 -19.91 -7.33
CA PHE A 173 18.45 -18.58 -7.36
C PHE A 173 19.74 -18.62 -8.18
N SER A 174 20.65 -19.54 -7.85
CA SER A 174 21.96 -19.64 -8.50
C SER A 174 21.85 -19.86 -10.01
N GLN A 175 20.90 -20.70 -10.43
CA GLN A 175 20.61 -20.96 -11.84
C GLN A 175 20.02 -19.74 -12.58
N SER A 176 19.28 -18.90 -11.87
CA SER A 176 18.46 -17.82 -12.48
C SER A 176 19.12 -16.45 -12.46
N PHE A 177 19.78 -16.12 -11.34
CA PHE A 177 20.39 -14.83 -11.03
C PHE A 177 21.91 -14.88 -10.95
N GLY A 178 22.50 -16.07 -10.88
CA GLY A 178 23.94 -16.26 -10.75
C GLY A 178 24.37 -16.56 -9.30
N PRO A 179 25.68 -16.63 -9.04
CA PRO A 179 26.22 -17.10 -7.76
C PRO A 179 25.75 -16.26 -6.57
N LEU A 180 25.57 -16.92 -5.41
CA LEU A 180 25.12 -16.27 -4.17
C LEU A 180 26.16 -15.29 -3.60
N ASN A 181 27.44 -15.65 -3.72
CA ASN A 181 28.59 -14.80 -3.39
C ASN A 181 29.39 -14.56 -4.67
N GLN A 182 29.79 -13.32 -4.95
CA GLN A 182 30.54 -13.01 -6.17
C GLN A 182 31.45 -11.78 -6.04
N VAL A 183 32.51 -11.78 -6.83
CA VAL A 183 33.41 -10.63 -7.01
C VAL A 183 33.36 -10.20 -8.47
N PHE A 184 33.22 -8.91 -8.71
CA PHE A 184 33.29 -8.32 -10.06
C PHE A 184 33.90 -6.93 -9.99
N SER A 185 34.38 -6.40 -11.12
CA SER A 185 35.03 -5.09 -11.16
C SER A 185 34.38 -4.15 -12.17
N ILE A 186 34.25 -2.87 -11.79
CA ILE A 186 33.78 -1.79 -12.66
C ILE A 186 34.70 -0.58 -12.42
N GLN A 187 35.32 -0.02 -13.45
CA GLN A 187 36.24 1.13 -13.34
C GLN A 187 37.33 0.95 -12.26
N ASN A 188 38.00 -0.21 -12.24
CA ASN A 188 39.01 -0.54 -11.23
C ASN A 188 38.54 -0.41 -9.77
N HIS A 189 37.24 -0.61 -9.53
CA HIS A 189 36.68 -0.84 -8.20
C HIS A 189 36.27 -2.30 -8.10
N THR A 190 36.63 -2.95 -7.01
CA THR A 190 36.24 -4.33 -6.74
C THR A 190 34.93 -4.35 -5.96
N PHE A 191 33.91 -4.96 -6.52
CA PHE A 191 32.64 -5.19 -5.86
C PHE A 191 32.63 -6.58 -5.25
N VAL A 192 32.33 -6.67 -3.95
CA VAL A 192 32.14 -7.94 -3.23
C VAL A 192 30.68 -8.06 -2.84
N ALA A 193 29.98 -9.01 -3.45
CA ALA A 193 28.57 -9.27 -3.24
C ALA A 193 28.39 -10.52 -2.38
N LEU A 194 27.66 -10.39 -1.27
CA LEU A 194 27.53 -11.44 -0.26
C LEU A 194 26.14 -12.10 -0.20
N ASP A 195 26.14 -13.41 0.04
CA ASP A 195 25.01 -14.16 0.58
C ASP A 195 24.82 -13.79 2.06
N ALA A 196 24.18 -12.65 2.30
CA ALA A 196 23.93 -12.17 3.66
C ALA A 196 23.03 -13.13 4.47
N PRO A 197 21.93 -13.70 3.93
CA PRO A 197 21.14 -14.71 4.65
C PRO A 197 21.95 -15.96 5.01
N GLY A 198 22.77 -16.48 4.08
CA GLY A 198 23.66 -17.61 4.35
C GLY A 198 24.73 -17.28 5.40
N LEU A 199 25.24 -16.04 5.41
CA LEU A 199 26.22 -15.60 6.39
C LEU A 199 25.61 -15.54 7.79
N VAL A 200 24.34 -15.14 7.90
CA VAL A 200 23.58 -15.19 9.16
C VAL A 200 23.37 -16.63 9.62
N ASP A 201 22.96 -17.54 8.73
CA ASP A 201 22.79 -18.96 9.05
C ASP A 201 24.11 -19.57 9.57
N GLU A 202 25.24 -19.28 8.91
CA GLU A 202 26.56 -19.74 9.33
C GLU A 202 27.00 -19.11 10.65
N ASP A 203 26.72 -17.82 10.87
CA ASP A 203 26.98 -17.15 12.14
C ASP A 203 26.21 -17.77 13.31
N TYR A 204 24.94 -18.15 13.10
CA TYR A 204 24.16 -18.85 14.13
C TYR A 204 24.81 -20.19 14.53
N HIS A 205 25.32 -20.95 13.56
CA HIS A 205 26.02 -22.20 13.83
C HIS A 205 27.35 -22.01 14.58
N ARG A 206 28.10 -20.97 14.20
CA ARG A 206 29.34 -20.58 14.87
C ARG A 206 29.07 -20.10 16.30
N ALA A 207 28.15 -19.17 16.48
CA ALA A 207 27.82 -18.55 17.76
C ALA A 207 27.22 -19.56 18.75
N ALA A 208 26.45 -20.55 18.28
CA ALA A 208 25.94 -21.63 19.11
C ALA A 208 27.07 -22.48 19.76
N GLN A 209 28.28 -22.47 19.17
CA GLN A 209 29.45 -23.17 19.69
C GLN A 209 30.39 -22.26 20.48
N GLY A 210 30.12 -20.94 20.54
CA GLY A 210 30.97 -19.97 21.25
C GLY A 210 32.36 -19.77 20.60
N ILE A 211 32.51 -20.11 19.32
CA ILE A 211 33.79 -20.04 18.59
C ILE A 211 33.92 -18.69 17.89
N GLU A 212 35.08 -18.03 17.95
CA GLU A 212 35.33 -16.78 17.21
C GLU A 212 35.51 -17.02 15.69
N TYR A 213 35.39 -15.96 14.88
CA TYR A 213 35.56 -16.11 13.43
C TYR A 213 36.96 -16.56 13.01
N ASP A 214 38.01 -16.31 13.79
CA ASP A 214 39.37 -16.73 13.44
C ASP A 214 39.54 -18.27 13.57
N ASP A 215 38.83 -18.88 14.52
CA ASP A 215 38.89 -20.31 14.81
C ASP A 215 37.76 -21.13 14.16
N TRP A 216 36.81 -20.46 13.48
CA TRP A 216 35.66 -21.12 12.87
C TRP A 216 36.04 -21.94 11.63
N SER A 217 35.70 -23.23 11.67
CA SER A 217 35.75 -24.15 10.52
C SER A 217 34.54 -23.92 9.61
N SER A 218 34.73 -23.01 8.65
CA SER A 218 33.68 -22.61 7.72
C SER A 218 33.30 -23.72 6.75
N SER A 219 32.06 -23.65 6.24
CA SER A 219 31.61 -24.58 5.20
C SER A 219 32.43 -24.36 3.91
N ALA A 220 32.82 -25.43 3.20
CA ALA A 220 33.72 -25.33 2.03
C ALA A 220 33.24 -24.33 0.96
N ASP A 221 31.92 -24.27 0.73
CA ASP A 221 31.28 -23.34 -0.21
C ASP A 221 30.45 -22.24 0.51
N GLY A 222 30.75 -22.00 1.79
CA GLY A 222 30.05 -21.05 2.64
C GLY A 222 30.50 -19.60 2.42
N PRO A 223 29.67 -18.63 2.81
CA PRO A 223 30.00 -17.20 2.72
C PRO A 223 31.24 -16.82 3.56
N VAL A 224 31.52 -17.48 4.68
CA VAL A 224 32.74 -17.19 5.47
C VAL A 224 34.00 -17.59 4.71
N THR A 225 34.00 -18.78 4.09
CA THR A 225 35.12 -19.24 3.24
C THR A 225 35.33 -18.31 2.05
N PHE A 226 34.23 -17.87 1.42
CA PHE A 226 34.28 -16.88 0.35
C PHE A 226 34.91 -15.55 0.81
N VAL A 227 34.49 -14.98 1.93
CA VAL A 227 35.05 -13.72 2.44
C VAL A 227 36.56 -13.84 2.68
N ARG A 228 37.02 -14.98 3.21
CA ARG A 228 38.45 -15.25 3.45
C ARG A 228 39.26 -15.40 2.16
N SER A 229 38.64 -15.78 1.04
CA SER A 229 39.34 -15.94 -0.24
C SER A 229 39.51 -14.63 -1.01
N VAL A 230 38.78 -13.56 -0.63
CA VAL A 230 38.92 -12.24 -1.25
C VAL A 230 40.21 -11.57 -0.80
N SER A 231 41.03 -11.15 -1.75
CA SER A 231 42.25 -10.37 -1.51
C SER A 231 41.97 -8.87 -1.60
N PRO A 232 42.08 -8.09 -0.50
CA PRO A 232 41.68 -6.67 -0.49
C PRO A 232 42.70 -5.70 -1.12
N ASP A 233 43.92 -6.13 -1.41
CA ASP A 233 45.07 -5.22 -1.55
C ASP A 233 45.36 -4.69 -2.98
N GLN A 234 44.36 -4.60 -3.87
CA GLN A 234 44.61 -4.16 -5.26
C GLN A 234 43.80 -2.94 -5.71
N GLN A 235 42.59 -2.71 -5.17
CA GLN A 235 41.65 -1.69 -5.65
C GLN A 235 40.67 -1.27 -4.53
N PRO A 236 40.06 -0.06 -4.59
CA PRO A 236 38.97 0.29 -3.69
C PRO A 236 37.85 -0.75 -3.73
N LEU A 237 37.48 -1.26 -2.56
CA LEU A 237 36.51 -2.35 -2.42
C LEU A 237 35.14 -1.80 -1.98
N ILE A 238 34.12 -2.11 -2.76
CA ILE A 238 32.72 -1.79 -2.48
C ILE A 238 32.01 -3.07 -2.03
N LEU A 239 31.58 -3.10 -0.77
CA LEU A 239 30.87 -4.23 -0.19
C LEU A 239 29.36 -4.10 -0.44
N LEU A 240 28.75 -5.17 -0.95
CA LEU A 240 27.30 -5.26 -1.19
C LEU A 240 26.72 -6.36 -0.30
N SER A 241 25.78 -6.00 0.57
CA SER A 241 25.12 -6.94 1.49
C SER A 241 23.64 -6.66 1.59
N HIS A 242 22.76 -7.63 1.39
CA HIS A 242 21.32 -7.37 1.56
C HIS A 242 20.99 -6.95 3.00
N ILE A 243 21.52 -7.65 4.00
CA ILE A 243 21.29 -7.32 5.43
C ILE A 243 22.31 -6.25 5.88
N PRO A 244 21.88 -5.14 6.50
CA PRO A 244 22.76 -4.08 6.98
C PRO A 244 23.81 -4.55 8.00
N LEU A 245 24.96 -3.90 8.05
CA LEU A 245 25.98 -4.20 9.06
C LEU A 245 25.55 -3.70 10.46
N SER A 246 26.10 -4.34 11.48
CA SER A 246 25.77 -4.06 12.89
C SER A 246 26.14 -2.63 13.27
N ARG A 247 25.20 -1.94 13.93
CA ARG A 247 25.40 -0.58 14.47
C ARG A 247 24.65 -0.40 15.80
N PRO A 248 24.98 0.64 16.59
CA PRO A 248 24.20 0.98 17.77
C PRO A 248 22.74 1.26 17.41
N ILE A 249 21.80 0.79 18.24
CA ILE A 249 20.35 0.98 17.98
C ILE A 249 19.92 2.46 17.99
N THR A 250 20.70 3.33 18.64
CA THR A 250 20.48 4.79 18.70
C THR A 250 21.21 5.54 17.59
N ALA A 251 21.94 4.85 16.71
CA ALA A 251 22.68 5.47 15.64
C ALA A 251 21.73 6.20 14.67
N SER A 252 22.05 7.46 14.38
CA SER A 252 21.33 8.24 13.38
C SER A 252 21.55 7.66 11.99
N CYS A 253 20.50 7.71 11.17
CA CYS A 253 20.48 7.20 9.80
C CYS A 253 20.56 8.32 8.74
N GLY A 254 20.96 9.51 9.15
CA GLY A 254 21.00 10.69 8.27
C GLY A 254 19.62 11.26 7.94
N PRO A 255 19.59 12.36 7.18
CA PRO A 255 18.37 13.16 6.97
C PRO A 255 17.37 12.57 5.96
N LEU A 256 17.79 11.58 5.17
CA LEU A 256 16.94 10.98 4.13
C LEU A 256 16.07 9.82 4.63
N ARG A 257 16.30 9.35 5.87
CA ARG A 257 15.42 8.39 6.53
C ARG A 257 14.08 9.03 6.88
N GLU A 258 13.00 8.29 6.70
CA GLU A 258 11.67 8.80 7.03
C GLU A 258 11.30 8.60 8.50
N LYS A 259 11.74 7.49 9.12
CA LYS A 259 11.32 7.14 10.49
C LYS A 259 12.42 6.47 11.32
N GLY A 260 12.66 7.02 12.51
CA GLY A 260 13.40 6.35 13.58
C GLY A 260 14.82 5.92 13.21
N THR A 261 15.29 4.85 13.85
CA THR A 261 16.59 4.20 13.61
C THR A 261 16.37 2.75 13.17
N ILE A 262 17.45 1.98 12.96
CA ILE A 262 17.35 0.54 12.72
C ILE A 262 17.43 -0.18 14.08
N HIS A 263 16.34 -0.81 14.48
CA HIS A 263 16.28 -1.62 15.69
C HIS A 263 16.88 -3.01 15.45
N ARG A 264 17.47 -3.60 16.49
CA ARG A 264 18.04 -4.95 16.42
C ARG A 264 16.95 -5.99 16.62
N ASN A 265 16.20 -6.26 15.55
CA ASN A 265 15.13 -7.26 15.56
C ASN A 265 15.60 -8.55 14.89
N VAL A 266 15.14 -9.67 15.43
CA VAL A 266 15.34 -11.01 14.89
C VAL A 266 14.01 -11.75 14.97
N GLY A 267 13.75 -12.57 13.96
CA GLY A 267 12.56 -13.40 13.94
C GLY A 267 12.69 -14.50 12.91
N HIS A 268 11.62 -15.28 12.78
CA HIS A 268 11.63 -16.40 11.86
C HIS A 268 11.74 -15.91 10.40
N GLY A 269 12.89 -16.14 9.78
CA GLY A 269 13.13 -15.78 8.39
C GLY A 269 13.52 -14.32 8.14
N TYR A 270 13.92 -13.58 9.17
CA TYR A 270 14.48 -12.22 9.03
C TYR A 270 15.40 -11.83 10.19
N GLN A 271 16.33 -10.91 9.90
CA GLN A 271 17.21 -10.27 10.88
C GLN A 271 17.59 -8.89 10.35
N SER A 272 17.33 -7.83 11.13
CA SER A 272 17.44 -6.44 10.64
C SER A 272 18.88 -5.92 10.48
N MET A 273 19.87 -6.58 11.10
CA MET A 273 21.29 -6.24 11.02
C MET A 273 22.15 -7.48 11.26
N LEU A 274 23.31 -7.57 10.61
CA LEU A 274 24.32 -8.59 10.90
C LEU A 274 24.80 -8.55 12.37
N GLY A 275 25.35 -9.66 12.82
CA GLY A 275 25.98 -9.77 14.13
C GLY A 275 27.16 -8.80 14.29
N LYS A 276 27.46 -8.40 15.54
CA LYS A 276 28.62 -7.53 15.83
C LYS A 276 29.95 -8.20 15.43
N GLN A 277 30.11 -9.48 15.80
CA GLN A 277 31.28 -10.28 15.43
C GLN A 277 31.36 -10.44 13.91
N THR A 278 30.25 -10.74 13.23
CA THR A 278 30.18 -10.83 11.75
C THR A 278 30.61 -9.52 11.09
N THR A 279 30.10 -8.40 11.58
CA THR A 279 30.45 -7.07 11.06
C THR A 279 31.94 -6.78 11.24
N GLN A 280 32.51 -7.09 12.41
CA GLN A 280 33.94 -6.92 12.65
C GLN A 280 34.79 -7.83 11.76
N PHE A 281 34.37 -9.08 11.56
CA PHE A 281 35.01 -10.02 10.65
C PHE A 281 35.04 -9.48 9.20
N LEU A 282 33.90 -9.00 8.68
CA LEU A 282 33.81 -8.42 7.34
C LEU A 282 34.70 -7.18 7.19
N LEU A 283 34.65 -6.25 8.15
CA LEU A 283 35.40 -5.00 8.08
C LEU A 283 36.92 -5.24 8.18
N LYS A 284 37.37 -6.14 9.05
CA LYS A 284 38.81 -6.47 9.21
C LYS A 284 39.37 -7.21 8.00
N THR A 285 38.59 -8.14 7.44
CA THR A 285 39.01 -9.00 6.32
C THR A 285 38.97 -8.25 4.99
N LEU A 286 37.86 -7.57 4.68
CA LEU A 286 37.63 -6.97 3.36
C LEU A 286 38.09 -5.51 3.27
N ARG A 287 38.20 -4.79 4.39
CA ARG A 287 38.63 -3.39 4.44
C ARG A 287 37.90 -2.48 3.41
N PRO A 288 36.55 -2.51 3.35
CA PRO A 288 35.81 -1.79 2.31
C PRO A 288 36.01 -0.28 2.40
N SER A 289 35.96 0.41 1.25
CA SER A 289 35.89 1.88 1.19
C SER A 289 34.44 2.39 1.25
N LEU A 290 33.50 1.60 0.75
CA LEU A 290 32.07 1.92 0.69
C LEU A 290 31.24 0.64 0.84
N ILE A 291 30.10 0.74 1.51
CA ILE A 291 29.19 -0.38 1.74
C ILE A 291 27.79 0.03 1.28
N PHE A 292 27.13 -0.82 0.49
CA PHE A 292 25.71 -0.68 0.17
C PHE A 292 24.92 -1.86 0.73
N SER A 293 23.82 -1.55 1.40
CA SER A 293 22.91 -2.55 1.96
C SER A 293 21.44 -2.34 1.63
N GLY A 294 20.60 -3.33 1.94
CA GLY A 294 19.16 -3.34 1.68
C GLY A 294 18.32 -3.69 2.92
N ASP A 295 17.28 -4.50 2.73
CA ASP A 295 16.42 -5.16 3.76
C ASP A 295 15.57 -4.22 4.62
N ASN A 296 16.13 -3.15 5.19
CA ASN A 296 15.39 -2.24 6.08
C ASN A 296 14.27 -1.45 5.38
N ARG A 297 14.28 -1.43 4.04
CA ARG A 297 13.38 -0.69 3.14
C ARG A 297 13.42 0.83 3.23
N ASP A 298 13.84 1.42 4.35
CA ASP A 298 14.08 2.86 4.51
C ASP A 298 15.57 3.20 4.38
N TYR A 299 15.87 4.43 3.95
CA TYR A 299 17.25 4.90 3.84
C TYR A 299 17.92 4.90 5.22
N CYS A 300 19.19 4.54 5.26
CA CYS A 300 20.01 4.76 6.43
C CYS A 300 21.48 4.92 6.05
N GLU A 301 22.12 5.97 6.55
CA GLU A 301 23.55 6.19 6.38
C GLU A 301 24.27 6.05 7.72
N TYR A 302 25.37 5.30 7.74
CA TYR A 302 26.16 5.09 8.95
C TYR A 302 27.64 4.88 8.64
N GLY A 303 28.51 5.47 9.46
CA GLY A 303 29.96 5.30 9.34
C GLY A 303 30.47 4.18 10.24
N HIS A 304 31.10 3.17 9.65
CA HIS A 304 31.82 2.12 10.36
C HIS A 304 33.28 2.52 10.54
N SER A 305 33.83 2.24 11.73
CA SER A 305 35.27 2.37 11.99
C SER A 305 35.83 1.00 12.38
N PHE A 306 37.02 0.70 11.90
CA PHE A 306 37.68 -0.57 12.15
C PHE A 306 39.19 -0.39 12.19
N THR A 307 39.87 -1.33 12.83
CA THR A 307 41.34 -1.34 12.94
C THR A 307 41.89 -2.58 12.28
N THR A 308 42.85 -2.41 11.39
CA THR A 308 43.57 -3.48 10.70
C THR A 308 45.03 -3.49 11.11
N LEU A 309 45.64 -4.67 11.09
CA LEU A 309 47.07 -4.85 11.22
C LEU A 309 47.65 -4.93 9.80
N GLU A 310 48.42 -3.91 9.41
CA GLU A 310 49.24 -3.93 8.19
C GLU A 310 50.71 -4.05 8.65
N GLY A 311 51.24 -5.28 8.65
CA GLY A 311 52.51 -5.60 9.31
C GLY A 311 52.39 -5.43 10.83
N GLU A 312 53.35 -4.74 11.45
CA GLU A 312 53.33 -4.44 12.90
C GLU A 312 52.54 -3.16 13.26
N LYS A 313 51.99 -2.43 12.27
CA LYS A 313 51.33 -1.15 12.50
C LYS A 313 49.81 -1.30 12.51
N LEU A 314 49.19 -0.69 13.52
CA LEU A 314 47.74 -0.58 13.63
C LEU A 314 47.25 0.58 12.76
N LYS A 315 46.48 0.29 11.72
CA LYS A 315 45.86 1.28 10.84
C LYS A 315 44.37 1.37 11.15
N ARG A 316 43.85 2.59 11.24
CA ARG A 316 42.41 2.85 11.38
C ARG A 316 41.81 3.02 9.99
N GLY A 317 40.82 2.20 9.67
CA GLY A 317 39.97 2.32 8.50
C GLY A 317 38.58 2.84 8.88
N ALA A 318 37.93 3.46 7.91
CA ALA A 318 36.53 3.85 8.02
C ALA A 318 35.81 3.55 6.70
N ALA A 319 34.57 3.10 6.79
CA ALA A 319 33.73 2.80 5.64
C ALA A 319 32.33 3.36 5.87
N ARG A 320 31.83 4.15 4.91
CA ARG A 320 30.43 4.60 4.94
C ARG A 320 29.54 3.48 4.43
N GLU A 321 28.48 3.17 5.16
CA GLU A 321 27.40 2.30 4.74
C GLU A 321 26.16 3.11 4.38
N VAL A 322 25.61 2.83 3.20
CA VAL A 322 24.30 3.32 2.76
C VAL A 322 23.37 2.12 2.61
N THR A 323 22.38 2.04 3.50
CA THR A 323 21.22 1.18 3.33
C THR A 323 20.29 1.83 2.32
N VAL A 324 20.25 1.28 1.11
CA VAL A 324 19.49 1.77 -0.04
C VAL A 324 18.00 1.59 0.22
N LYS A 325 17.24 2.64 -0.07
CA LYS A 325 15.80 2.64 0.10
C LYS A 325 15.13 1.62 -0.84
N SER A 326 14.06 1.00 -0.38
CA SER A 326 13.31 0.04 -1.20
C SER A 326 12.78 0.70 -2.47
N PHE A 327 12.92 0.00 -3.59
CA PHE A 327 12.43 0.44 -4.89
C PHE A 327 10.93 0.21 -5.05
N SER A 328 10.37 -0.78 -4.34
CA SER A 328 8.96 -1.09 -4.34
C SER A 328 8.19 -0.27 -3.29
N MET A 329 6.87 -0.15 -3.47
CA MET A 329 6.02 0.43 -2.44
C MET A 329 5.94 -0.52 -1.24
N SER A 330 6.12 0.02 -0.04
CA SER A 330 5.86 -0.69 1.20
C SER A 330 5.08 0.21 2.16
N ARG A 331 4.52 -0.36 3.24
CA ARG A 331 3.82 0.43 4.26
C ARG A 331 4.76 1.21 5.17
N HIS A 332 6.02 0.82 5.23
CA HIS A 332 7.00 1.37 6.16
C HIS A 332 7.53 2.72 5.68
N ILE A 333 7.65 2.89 4.36
CA ILE A 333 8.10 4.13 3.70
C ILE A 333 7.00 4.80 2.89
N ARG A 334 7.08 6.12 2.73
CA ARG A 334 6.21 6.92 1.87
C ARG A 334 6.74 7.00 0.46
N ARG A 335 8.04 7.24 0.29
CA ARG A 335 8.65 7.51 -1.02
C ARG A 335 9.67 6.44 -1.37
N PRO A 336 9.37 5.43 -2.20
CA PRO A 336 10.40 4.47 -2.66
C PRO A 336 11.62 5.18 -3.27
N GLY A 337 12.73 4.48 -3.50
CA GLY A 337 13.92 5.11 -4.06
C GLY A 337 14.93 4.15 -4.67
N PHE A 338 16.00 4.72 -5.18
CA PHE A 338 17.17 4.01 -5.72
C PHE A 338 18.43 4.84 -5.49
N GLN A 339 19.61 4.23 -5.64
CA GLN A 339 20.90 4.91 -5.52
C GLN A 339 21.56 5.03 -6.89
N LEU A 340 22.09 6.20 -7.21
CA LEU A 340 22.99 6.43 -8.34
C LEU A 340 24.43 6.42 -7.82
N LEU A 341 25.30 5.62 -8.43
CA LEU A 341 26.72 5.54 -8.12
C LEU A 341 27.54 5.91 -9.36
N SER A 342 28.37 6.93 -9.26
CA SER A 342 29.41 7.27 -10.25
C SER A 342 30.74 6.72 -9.77
N LEU A 343 31.51 6.16 -10.70
CA LEU A 343 32.85 5.62 -10.48
C LEU A 343 33.81 6.22 -11.52
N ALA A 344 34.95 6.71 -11.09
CA ALA A 344 36.06 7.12 -11.95
C ALA A 344 37.25 6.23 -11.66
N ASN A 345 38.14 5.99 -12.63
CA ASN A 345 39.31 5.17 -12.37
C ASN A 345 40.14 5.79 -11.21
N PRO A 346 40.50 5.05 -10.14
CA PRO A 346 41.22 5.61 -9.00
C PRO A 346 42.56 6.25 -9.36
N SER A 347 43.19 5.83 -10.46
CA SER A 347 44.43 6.45 -10.96
C SER A 347 44.21 7.78 -11.67
N SER A 348 42.96 8.19 -11.92
CA SER A 348 42.60 9.38 -12.71
C SER A 348 42.08 10.56 -11.90
N VAL A 349 41.86 10.38 -10.59
CA VAL A 349 41.28 11.40 -9.71
C VAL A 349 42.11 11.55 -8.44
N ASP A 350 42.44 12.80 -8.08
CA ASP A 350 43.01 13.15 -6.78
C ASP A 350 41.87 13.23 -5.75
N GLY A 351 41.52 12.11 -5.11
CA GLY A 351 40.49 12.04 -4.08
C GLY A 351 39.65 10.76 -4.14
N ASP A 352 38.39 10.85 -3.69
CA ASP A 352 37.45 9.73 -3.77
C ASP A 352 37.13 9.43 -5.23
N SER A 353 37.43 8.20 -5.66
CA SER A 353 37.16 7.70 -7.01
C SER A 353 35.70 7.29 -7.23
N PHE A 354 34.83 7.53 -6.26
CA PHE A 354 33.41 7.18 -6.27
C PHE A 354 32.56 8.24 -5.58
N ALA A 355 31.31 8.38 -6.02
CA ALA A 355 30.32 9.24 -5.39
C ALA A 355 28.92 8.68 -5.67
N ASP A 356 28.02 8.84 -4.72
CA ASP A 356 26.65 8.35 -4.83
C ASP A 356 25.61 9.37 -4.36
N VAL A 357 24.39 9.22 -4.86
CA VAL A 357 23.23 10.02 -4.45
C VAL A 357 21.97 9.18 -4.46
N ALA A 358 21.15 9.37 -3.42
CA ALA A 358 19.84 8.74 -3.32
C ALA A 358 18.78 9.54 -4.08
N CYS A 359 17.98 8.86 -4.89
CA CYS A 359 16.89 9.46 -5.63
C CYS A 359 15.55 8.86 -5.23
N LEU A 360 14.59 9.75 -4.93
CA LEU A 360 13.29 9.39 -4.37
C LEU A 360 12.21 9.39 -5.45
N LEU A 361 11.39 8.36 -5.41
CA LEU A 361 10.21 8.15 -6.23
C LEU A 361 8.96 8.76 -5.55
N PRO A 362 7.87 8.99 -6.31
CA PRO A 362 6.63 9.55 -5.76
C PRO A 362 5.99 8.68 -4.67
N ASP A 363 5.30 9.34 -3.73
CA ASP A 363 4.44 8.70 -2.71
C ASP A 363 3.12 8.23 -3.33
N GLN A 364 3.19 7.12 -4.06
CA GLN A 364 2.06 6.55 -4.78
C GLN A 364 0.99 5.99 -3.84
N ASP A 365 1.38 5.48 -2.66
CA ASP A 365 0.42 5.04 -1.65
C ASP A 365 -0.48 6.20 -1.21
N ARG A 366 0.07 7.39 -0.92
CA ARG A 366 -0.73 8.57 -0.59
C ARG A 366 -1.63 9.02 -1.74
N ILE A 367 -1.17 8.91 -2.98
CA ILE A 367 -1.97 9.27 -4.16
C ILE A 367 -3.24 8.41 -4.18
N TYR A 368 -3.10 7.09 -4.10
CA TYR A 368 -4.24 6.16 -4.15
C TYR A 368 -5.08 6.16 -2.87
N SER A 369 -4.45 6.24 -1.69
CA SER A 369 -5.13 6.12 -0.41
C SER A 369 -5.76 7.42 0.08
N THR A 370 -5.27 8.57 -0.38
CA THR A 370 -5.66 9.87 0.19
C THR A 370 -6.06 10.88 -0.89
N VAL A 371 -5.24 11.10 -1.92
CA VAL A 371 -5.47 12.17 -2.91
C VAL A 371 -6.71 11.90 -3.76
N TYR A 372 -6.75 10.78 -4.50
CA TYR A 372 -7.90 10.47 -5.36
C TYR A 372 -9.21 10.38 -4.57
N PRO A 373 -9.28 9.68 -3.43
CA PRO A 373 -10.53 9.60 -2.68
C PRO A 373 -10.99 10.95 -2.12
N THR A 374 -10.06 11.80 -1.66
CA THR A 374 -10.42 13.16 -1.18
C THR A 374 -10.98 14.00 -2.31
N LEU A 375 -10.33 14.02 -3.48
CA LEU A 375 -10.83 14.74 -4.65
C LEU A 375 -12.17 14.21 -5.13
N PHE A 376 -12.38 12.89 -5.06
CA PHE A 376 -13.65 12.24 -5.38
C PHE A 376 -14.78 12.75 -4.48
N VAL A 377 -14.57 12.74 -3.16
CA VAL A 377 -15.55 13.22 -2.18
C VAL A 377 -15.83 14.72 -2.36
N LEU A 378 -14.79 15.54 -2.56
CA LEU A 378 -14.96 16.97 -2.81
C LEU A 378 -15.75 17.25 -4.10
N THR A 379 -15.48 16.49 -5.16
CA THR A 379 -16.23 16.60 -6.42
C THR A 379 -17.70 16.23 -6.22
N LEU A 380 -17.97 15.13 -5.52
CA LEU A 380 -19.34 14.68 -5.21
C LEU A 380 -20.10 15.73 -4.39
N LEU A 381 -19.46 16.29 -3.35
CA LEU A 381 -20.04 17.35 -2.52
C LEU A 381 -20.29 18.62 -3.35
N GLY A 382 -19.36 19.01 -4.22
CA GLY A 382 -19.51 20.14 -5.13
C GLY A 382 -20.72 19.97 -6.06
N LEU A 383 -20.85 18.82 -6.71
CA LEU A 383 -22.00 18.50 -7.56
C LEU A 383 -23.31 18.46 -6.78
N PHE A 384 -23.30 17.91 -5.56
CA PHE A 384 -24.47 17.89 -4.68
C PHE A 384 -24.93 19.31 -4.31
N ILE A 385 -24.01 20.20 -3.94
CA ILE A 385 -24.32 21.60 -3.61
C ILE A 385 -24.88 22.34 -4.83
N LEU A 386 -24.30 22.13 -6.02
CA LEU A 386 -24.79 22.72 -7.26
C LEU A 386 -26.22 22.25 -7.60
N ASN A 387 -26.49 20.95 -7.46
CA ASN A 387 -27.82 20.39 -7.69
C ASN A 387 -28.85 20.90 -6.65
N LYS A 388 -28.46 21.01 -5.38
CA LYS A 388 -29.30 21.60 -4.31
C LYS A 388 -29.62 23.07 -4.59
N ASN A 389 -28.64 23.86 -5.00
CA ASN A 389 -28.81 25.28 -5.32
C ASN A 389 -29.70 25.48 -6.55
N LYS A 390 -29.54 24.64 -7.58
CA LYS A 390 -30.43 24.63 -8.76
C LYS A 390 -31.87 24.33 -8.36
N PHE A 391 -32.09 23.30 -7.54
CA PHE A 391 -33.43 22.94 -7.07
C PHE A 391 -34.09 24.07 -6.26
N ARG A 392 -33.31 24.75 -5.40
CA ARG A 392 -33.78 25.94 -4.68
C ARG A 392 -34.18 27.08 -5.61
N ARG A 393 -33.41 27.35 -6.67
CA ARG A 393 -33.72 28.38 -7.68
C ARG A 393 -34.99 28.04 -8.48
N LEU A 394 -35.13 26.79 -8.92
CA LEU A 394 -36.34 26.30 -9.61
C LEU A 394 -37.60 26.47 -8.74
N LYS A 395 -37.50 26.11 -7.44
CA LYS A 395 -38.60 26.30 -6.49
C LYS A 395 -38.97 27.78 -6.32
N LYS A 396 -37.98 28.68 -6.24
CA LYS A 396 -38.21 30.12 -6.15
C LYS A 396 -38.94 30.67 -7.39
N HIS A 397 -38.57 30.21 -8.59
CA HIS A 397 -39.24 30.63 -9.83
C HIS A 397 -40.69 30.13 -9.94
N GLN A 398 -40.99 28.90 -9.50
CA GLN A 398 -42.37 28.41 -9.46
C GLN A 398 -43.26 29.16 -8.45
N LEU A 399 -42.70 29.59 -7.32
CA LEU A 399 -43.43 30.41 -6.34
C LEU A 399 -43.72 31.83 -6.85
N SER A 400 -42.82 32.43 -7.65
CA SER A 400 -43.05 33.75 -8.25
C SER A 400 -44.05 33.74 -9.42
N SER A 401 -44.25 32.62 -10.12
CA SER A 401 -45.23 32.52 -11.22
C SER A 401 -46.68 32.29 -10.73
N LEU A 402 -46.89 32.14 -9.42
CA LEU A 402 -48.20 31.89 -8.80
C LEU A 402 -48.83 33.13 -8.15
N GLN A 403 -48.24 34.31 -8.30
CA GLN A 403 -48.91 35.56 -7.91
C GLN A 403 -49.94 35.96 -8.98
N ILE A 404 -51.18 35.49 -8.77
CA ILE A 404 -52.37 35.97 -9.46
C ILE A 404 -52.60 37.43 -9.05
N THR A 405 -52.60 38.33 -10.02
CA THR A 405 -53.00 39.73 -9.87
C THR A 405 -54.47 39.79 -9.43
N PRO A 406 -54.86 40.48 -8.35
CA PRO A 406 -56.27 40.68 -8.05
C PRO A 406 -56.83 41.72 -9.03
N GLN A 407 -57.74 41.30 -9.91
CA GLN A 407 -58.64 42.23 -10.59
C GLN A 407 -59.65 42.75 -9.56
N ASN A 408 -59.61 44.05 -9.29
CA ASN A 408 -60.62 44.75 -8.49
C ASN A 408 -61.98 44.67 -9.19
N GLY A 409 -62.93 43.96 -8.58
CA GLY A 409 -64.33 43.99 -8.97
C GLY A 409 -65.00 45.27 -8.46
N HIS A 410 -65.46 46.11 -9.38
CA HIS A 410 -66.48 47.11 -9.08
C HIS A 410 -67.86 46.48 -9.28
N ASN A 411 -68.68 46.54 -8.23
CA ASN A 411 -70.09 46.16 -8.26
C ASN A 411 -70.93 47.25 -8.96
N SER A 412 -71.83 46.84 -9.85
CA SER A 412 -73.13 47.51 -10.04
C SER A 412 -74.20 46.50 -10.45
N LEU A 413 -75.25 46.42 -9.63
CA LEU A 413 -76.51 45.73 -9.90
C LEU A 413 -77.29 46.43 -11.03
N ALA A 414 -77.98 45.66 -11.88
CA ALA A 414 -79.42 45.76 -12.13
C ALA A 414 -79.87 44.97 -13.38
N ASP A 415 -80.89 44.14 -13.15
CA ASP A 415 -82.06 43.87 -13.97
C ASP A 415 -82.07 43.04 -15.28
N ALA A 416 -83.11 42.20 -15.30
CA ALA A 416 -83.92 41.69 -16.40
C ALA A 416 -83.46 40.42 -17.17
N ASN A 417 -84.10 39.30 -16.79
CA ASN A 417 -84.55 38.19 -17.66
C ASN A 417 -85.44 38.70 -18.84
N PRO A 418 -85.90 37.88 -19.82
CA PRO A 418 -85.68 36.45 -20.08
C PRO A 418 -85.39 36.10 -21.58
N TRP A 419 -84.96 34.87 -21.90
CA TRP A 419 -85.56 34.01 -22.95
C TRP A 419 -84.85 32.64 -23.02
N THR A 420 -85.62 31.58 -22.76
CA THR A 420 -85.40 30.16 -23.17
C THR A 420 -86.00 29.97 -24.59
N PRO A 421 -86.12 28.77 -25.24
CA PRO A 421 -85.85 27.37 -24.84
C PRO A 421 -85.09 26.54 -25.92
N ARG A 422 -84.56 25.33 -25.66
CA ARG A 422 -85.23 24.00 -25.77
C ARG A 422 -84.16 22.94 -25.39
N THR A 423 -84.32 22.12 -24.34
CA THR A 423 -84.97 20.78 -24.28
C THR A 423 -84.39 19.75 -25.27
N ALA A 424 -84.10 18.49 -24.94
CA ALA A 424 -84.79 17.60 -23.99
C ALA A 424 -84.01 16.31 -23.63
N ARG A 425 -84.42 15.73 -22.47
CA ARG A 425 -84.48 14.30 -22.05
C ARG A 425 -83.16 13.56 -21.79
N THR A 426 -82.78 13.15 -20.56
CA THR A 426 -83.43 12.30 -19.52
C THR A 426 -83.64 10.83 -19.97
N PRO A 427 -83.79 9.81 -19.09
CA PRO A 427 -83.83 9.83 -17.61
C PRO A 427 -83.24 8.61 -16.80
N PHE A 428 -83.38 8.73 -15.46
CA PHE A 428 -83.73 7.69 -14.43
C PHE A 428 -82.68 6.67 -13.91
N THR A 429 -82.53 6.31 -12.61
CA THR A 429 -83.11 6.74 -11.30
C THR A 429 -82.28 6.16 -10.11
N ALA A 430 -82.34 6.84 -8.94
CA ALA A 430 -82.35 6.45 -7.50
C ALA A 430 -81.59 5.20 -6.98
N THR A 431 -80.95 5.19 -5.80
CA THR A 431 -81.52 5.47 -4.45
C THR A 431 -80.46 5.79 -3.37
N HIS A 432 -80.91 6.57 -2.37
CA HIS A 432 -80.37 6.85 -1.02
C HIS A 432 -80.41 5.59 -0.08
N PRO A 433 -80.20 5.62 1.27
CA PRO A 433 -79.90 6.74 2.22
C PRO A 433 -78.91 6.46 3.40
N VAL A 434 -78.57 7.54 4.17
CA VAL A 434 -78.54 7.68 5.68
C VAL A 434 -77.54 6.83 6.48
N SER A 435 -76.97 7.19 7.64
CA SER A 435 -76.81 8.33 8.56
C SER A 435 -76.21 7.69 9.85
N LEU A 436 -75.31 8.25 10.66
CA LEU A 436 -75.59 9.12 11.82
C LEU A 436 -74.28 9.23 12.65
N ASN A 437 -74.01 10.44 13.15
CA ASN A 437 -73.14 10.75 14.29
C ASN A 437 -73.86 10.38 15.62
N PRO A 438 -73.24 10.29 16.84
CA PRO A 438 -72.52 11.43 17.45
C PRO A 438 -71.40 11.16 18.52
N SER A 439 -70.57 12.20 18.71
CA SER A 439 -70.10 12.85 19.96
C SER A 439 -70.03 12.08 21.30
N LEU A 440 -68.91 12.19 22.04
CA LEU A 440 -68.76 13.06 23.24
C LEU A 440 -67.41 12.87 23.99
N ASN A 441 -66.78 14.02 24.31
CA ASN A 441 -66.07 14.44 25.54
C ASN A 441 -65.01 13.59 26.25
N GLY A 442 -63.90 14.25 26.64
CA GLY A 442 -63.05 13.84 27.76
C GLY A 442 -61.71 14.57 27.88
N HIS A 443 -61.68 15.60 28.72
CA HIS A 443 -60.57 16.54 28.98
C HIS A 443 -59.43 16.04 29.92
N LYS A 444 -58.25 16.68 29.77
CA LYS A 444 -57.26 17.08 30.83
C LYS A 444 -56.43 15.93 31.47
N LEU A 445 -55.21 16.06 32.00
CA LEU A 445 -54.27 17.14 32.36
C LEU A 445 -52.85 16.53 32.58
N ARG A 446 -51.81 17.38 32.60
CA ARG A 446 -50.40 17.09 32.95
C ARG A 446 -50.21 16.68 34.42
N THR A 447 -49.14 15.93 34.75
CA THR A 447 -48.15 16.29 35.81
C THR A 447 -46.88 15.43 35.83
N PHE A 448 -45.82 16.02 36.42
CA PHE A 448 -44.40 15.64 36.52
C PHE A 448 -44.06 14.66 37.67
N SER A 449 -42.88 14.02 37.60
CA SER A 449 -41.98 13.77 38.77
C SER A 449 -40.56 13.31 38.33
N TYR A 450 -39.54 13.87 38.98
CA TYR A 450 -38.10 13.45 39.02
C TYR A 450 -37.89 12.47 40.22
N PRO A 451 -36.65 12.16 40.68
CA PRO A 451 -35.53 11.40 40.11
C PRO A 451 -35.05 10.25 41.04
N THR A 452 -34.13 9.37 40.61
CA THR A 452 -33.28 8.58 41.55
C THR A 452 -32.02 8.00 40.89
N THR A 453 -30.87 8.28 41.49
CA THR A 453 -29.64 7.45 41.52
C THR A 453 -29.57 6.69 42.85
N PRO A 454 -28.83 5.56 42.96
CA PRO A 454 -27.55 5.62 43.71
C PRO A 454 -26.44 4.58 43.32
N LEU A 455 -25.16 4.98 43.55
CA LEU A 455 -23.99 4.31 44.21
C LEU A 455 -23.67 2.79 44.01
N ASP A 456 -22.46 2.21 44.11
CA ASP A 456 -21.04 2.63 44.31
C ASP A 456 -20.09 1.39 44.19
N SER A 457 -18.75 1.62 44.13
CA SER A 457 -17.56 0.75 44.42
C SER A 457 -17.14 -0.39 43.44
N LEU A 458 -15.98 -0.39 42.73
CA LEU A 458 -14.50 -0.48 43.05
C LEU A 458 -13.97 -1.94 43.27
N PRO A 459 -12.66 -2.27 43.12
CA PRO A 459 -11.70 -2.08 42.01
C PRO A 459 -10.97 -3.40 41.62
N SER A 460 -10.23 -3.45 40.49
CA SER A 460 -9.13 -4.43 40.34
C SER A 460 -7.98 -3.91 39.48
N HIS A 461 -6.78 -4.11 40.03
CA HIS A 461 -5.46 -3.80 39.50
C HIS A 461 -5.07 -4.73 38.35
N TYR A 462 -4.46 -4.18 37.30
CA TYR A 462 -3.06 -4.40 36.91
C TYR A 462 -2.80 -3.64 35.60
N VAL A 463 -2.01 -2.57 35.71
CA VAL A 463 -1.49 -1.82 34.57
C VAL A 463 -0.24 -2.55 34.10
N THR A 464 -0.31 -3.18 32.93
CA THR A 464 0.87 -3.45 32.10
C THR A 464 0.81 -2.50 30.91
N GLN A 465 1.81 -1.63 30.84
CA GLN A 465 2.11 -0.79 29.67
C GLN A 465 2.18 -1.69 28.43
N SER A 466 1.20 -1.58 27.54
CA SER A 466 1.29 -2.09 26.18
C SER A 466 2.25 -1.20 25.39
N GLY A 467 3.50 -1.63 25.26
CA GLY A 467 4.36 -1.20 24.17
C GLY A 467 3.71 -1.59 22.85
N GLU A 468 3.60 -0.63 21.94
CA GLU A 468 3.24 -0.84 20.55
C GLU A 468 4.23 -1.83 19.92
N SER A 469 3.83 -3.10 19.83
CA SER A 469 4.45 -4.06 18.93
C SER A 469 3.87 -3.83 17.54
N ASP A 470 4.72 -3.33 16.65
CA ASP A 470 4.49 -3.28 15.21
C ASP A 470 4.29 -4.71 14.69
N ASP A 471 3.02 -5.12 14.56
CA ASP A 471 2.62 -6.30 13.82
C ASP A 471 2.97 -6.10 12.33
N GLU A 472 4.05 -6.77 11.93
CA GLU A 472 4.49 -7.00 10.56
C GLU A 472 3.44 -7.79 9.74
N ASP A 473 3.56 -7.67 8.41
CA ASP A 473 2.81 -8.36 7.37
C ASP A 473 1.38 -7.92 7.08
N ALA A 474 1.30 -6.79 6.35
CA ALA A 474 0.36 -6.76 5.25
C ALA A 474 0.84 -5.91 4.06
N LEU A 475 1.58 -6.51 3.14
CA LEU A 475 1.10 -6.48 1.75
C LEU A 475 0.88 -7.89 1.21
N TYR A 476 1.19 -8.94 1.98
CA TYR A 476 0.92 -10.33 1.70
C TYR A 476 0.62 -11.05 3.02
N PRO A 477 -0.60 -11.59 3.24
CA PRO A 477 -0.82 -12.45 4.39
C PRO A 477 -0.14 -13.81 4.13
N SER A 478 0.90 -14.12 4.89
CA SER A 478 1.33 -15.50 5.12
C SER A 478 0.22 -16.21 5.89
N TYR A 479 -0.55 -17.04 5.20
CA TYR A 479 -1.59 -17.84 5.84
C TYR A 479 -0.95 -18.94 6.71
N SER A 480 -1.42 -18.94 7.96
CA SER A 480 -1.36 -20.03 8.94
C SER A 480 -1.65 -21.40 8.31
N SER A 481 -0.70 -22.34 8.48
CA SER A 481 -0.91 -23.75 8.23
C SER A 481 -1.85 -24.34 9.28
N HIS A 482 -3.10 -24.59 8.90
CA HIS A 482 -3.96 -25.50 9.65
C HIS A 482 -3.41 -26.93 9.51
N HIS A 483 -3.29 -27.59 10.66
CA HIS A 483 -2.98 -29.00 10.82
C HIS A 483 -3.80 -29.89 9.89
N LEU A 484 -3.09 -30.73 9.13
CA LEU A 484 -3.60 -31.98 8.58
C LEU A 484 -2.57 -33.06 8.92
N HIS A 485 -2.96 -33.94 9.84
CA HIS A 485 -2.25 -35.17 10.16
C HIS A 485 -2.08 -36.01 8.90
N HIS A 486 -0.85 -36.39 8.59
CA HIS A 486 -0.57 -37.65 7.91
C HIS A 486 0.70 -38.26 8.47
N GLU A 487 0.55 -39.55 8.74
CA GLU A 487 1.44 -40.49 9.42
C GLU A 487 2.81 -40.60 8.76
N HIS A 488 3.83 -40.82 9.60
CA HIS A 488 5.02 -41.54 9.19
C HIS A 488 5.42 -42.48 10.31
N GLU A 489 5.38 -43.77 9.99
CA GLU A 489 5.89 -44.90 10.74
C GLU A 489 7.32 -44.65 11.21
N LEU A 490 7.57 -44.89 12.50
CA LEU A 490 8.87 -45.35 13.01
C LEU A 490 8.61 -46.33 14.16
N GLN A 491 9.00 -47.58 13.91
CA GLN A 491 9.07 -48.67 14.88
C GLN A 491 9.98 -48.28 16.05
N HIS A 492 9.52 -48.44 17.28
CA HIS A 492 10.34 -48.95 18.38
C HIS A 492 9.42 -49.54 19.46
N HIS A 493 9.74 -50.78 19.81
CA HIS A 493 9.11 -51.59 20.84
C HIS A 493 9.27 -50.97 22.23
N GLU A 494 8.18 -50.93 23.01
CA GLU A 494 8.19 -51.30 24.43
C GLU A 494 6.75 -51.59 24.89
N GLU A 495 6.61 -52.69 25.61
CA GLU A 495 5.39 -53.46 25.86
C GLU A 495 5.08 -53.43 27.36
N TRP A 496 3.85 -53.04 27.77
CA TRP A 496 3.19 -53.36 29.06
C TRP A 496 1.66 -53.12 28.93
N PRO A 497 0.77 -53.77 29.72
CA PRO A 497 -0.39 -54.48 29.19
C PRO A 497 -1.78 -53.94 29.62
N VAL A 498 -2.77 -54.24 28.77
CA VAL A 498 -4.18 -54.64 29.05
C VAL A 498 -5.08 -53.68 29.87
N LYS A 499 -6.15 -53.18 29.22
CA LYS A 499 -7.56 -53.57 29.46
C LYS A 499 -8.50 -52.92 28.43
N GLN A 500 -9.28 -53.76 27.75
CA GLN A 500 -10.47 -53.40 26.96
C GLN A 500 -11.62 -53.07 27.90
N GLU A 501 -12.33 -51.99 27.64
CA GLU A 501 -13.75 -51.83 27.99
C GLU A 501 -14.40 -50.94 26.92
N GLU A 502 -15.35 -51.52 26.19
CA GLU A 502 -16.27 -50.86 25.26
C GLU A 502 -17.32 -50.10 26.07
N GLU A 503 -17.65 -48.86 25.71
CA GLU A 503 -18.96 -48.28 26.03
C GLU A 503 -19.33 -47.10 25.10
N GLU A 504 -20.59 -47.11 24.68
CA GLU A 504 -21.27 -46.27 23.67
C GLU A 504 -21.55 -44.81 24.09
N PRO A 505 -21.87 -43.90 23.14
CA PRO A 505 -21.98 -42.47 23.42
C PRO A 505 -23.33 -42.05 24.01
N ILE A 506 -23.27 -41.36 25.16
CA ILE A 506 -24.42 -40.71 25.79
C ILE A 506 -24.67 -39.33 25.17
N SER A 507 -25.90 -39.16 24.67
CA SER A 507 -26.49 -37.90 24.24
C SER A 507 -26.86 -37.02 25.44
N THR A 508 -26.60 -35.71 25.34
CA THR A 508 -27.16 -34.73 26.29
C THR A 508 -27.99 -33.66 25.58
N LEU A 509 -29.23 -33.58 26.06
CA LEU A 509 -30.28 -32.61 25.80
C LEU A 509 -29.78 -31.16 25.94
N GLY A 510 -30.04 -30.34 24.92
CA GLY A 510 -29.89 -28.88 24.96
C GLY A 510 -31.20 -28.19 24.58
N GLN A 511 -31.89 -27.68 25.59
CA GLN A 511 -33.19 -27.02 25.60
C GLN A 511 -33.27 -25.79 24.65
N LYS A 512 -34.34 -25.71 23.87
CA LYS A 512 -34.72 -24.52 23.09
C LYS A 512 -35.19 -23.40 24.03
N SER A 513 -34.56 -22.24 23.98
CA SER A 513 -35.20 -20.97 24.33
C SER A 513 -34.98 -19.97 23.19
N GLY A 514 -36.09 -19.42 22.70
CA GLY A 514 -36.14 -18.58 21.52
C GLY A 514 -35.71 -17.15 21.83
N TRP A 515 -34.53 -16.78 21.34
CA TRP A 515 -34.19 -15.42 20.96
C TRP A 515 -33.39 -15.51 19.66
N LYS A 516 -34.00 -15.11 18.53
CA LYS A 516 -33.26 -14.93 17.28
C LYS A 516 -32.36 -13.69 17.46
N PRO A 517 -31.03 -13.78 17.34
CA PRO A 517 -30.22 -12.59 17.26
C PRO A 517 -30.59 -11.85 15.97
N VAL A 518 -30.80 -10.54 16.06
CA VAL A 518 -30.89 -9.67 14.89
C VAL A 518 -29.58 -9.85 14.11
N ASP A 519 -29.69 -10.26 12.84
CA ASP A 519 -28.54 -10.43 11.96
C ASP A 519 -27.64 -9.20 12.04
N ALA A 520 -26.41 -9.38 12.53
CA ALA A 520 -25.39 -8.36 12.48
C ALA A 520 -25.07 -8.09 11.01
N GLN A 521 -25.69 -7.04 10.47
CA GLN A 521 -25.54 -6.59 9.09
C GLN A 521 -24.05 -6.44 8.78
N LYS A 522 -23.52 -7.31 7.90
CA LYS A 522 -22.11 -7.33 7.53
C LYS A 522 -21.79 -6.12 6.64
N TRP A 523 -20.92 -5.23 7.11
CA TRP A 523 -20.47 -4.07 6.34
C TRP A 523 -19.35 -4.51 5.40
N ASP A 524 -19.63 -4.57 4.10
CA ASP A 524 -18.73 -5.19 3.12
C ASP A 524 -17.48 -4.37 2.76
N SER A 525 -17.36 -3.11 3.19
CA SER A 525 -16.23 -2.27 2.80
C SER A 525 -15.90 -1.21 3.84
N SER A 526 -14.78 -1.41 4.54
CA SER A 526 -14.20 -0.36 5.37
C SER A 526 -12.96 0.22 4.69
N TRP A 527 -12.96 1.53 4.48
CA TRP A 527 -11.87 2.26 3.89
C TRP A 527 -11.16 3.08 4.97
N THR A 528 -9.84 2.91 5.10
CA THR A 528 -9.03 3.70 6.03
C THR A 528 -8.24 4.76 5.27
N PHE A 529 -8.26 6.00 5.75
CA PHE A 529 -7.49 7.11 5.19
C PHE A 529 -6.78 7.88 6.30
N VAL A 530 -5.72 8.63 5.97
CA VAL A 530 -4.99 9.44 6.94
C VAL A 530 -5.40 10.90 6.79
N PHE A 531 -5.93 11.49 7.85
CA PHE A 531 -6.26 12.92 7.90
C PHE A 531 -5.59 13.56 9.12
N ARG A 532 -4.76 14.58 8.86
CA ARG A 532 -3.93 15.26 9.89
C ARG A 532 -3.07 14.29 10.71
N GLY A 533 -2.38 13.38 10.04
CA GLY A 533 -1.46 12.42 10.68
C GLY A 533 -2.14 11.29 11.47
N ARG A 534 -3.48 11.27 11.58
CA ARG A 534 -4.22 10.20 12.25
C ARG A 534 -4.96 9.33 11.25
N ARG A 535 -4.87 8.00 11.44
CA ARG A 535 -5.64 7.02 10.67
C ARG A 535 -7.12 7.13 11.06
N ARG A 536 -7.98 7.31 10.07
CA ARG A 536 -9.45 7.35 10.20
C ARG A 536 -10.04 6.22 9.39
N ARG A 537 -11.15 5.65 9.86
CA ARG A 537 -11.87 4.56 9.18
C ARG A 537 -13.25 5.08 8.79
N LEU A 538 -13.55 5.00 7.50
CA LEU A 538 -14.88 5.20 6.94
C LEU A 538 -15.44 3.83 6.56
N THR A 539 -16.49 3.38 7.22
CA THR A 539 -17.22 2.18 6.83
C THR A 539 -18.31 2.58 5.84
N LEU A 540 -18.21 2.10 4.59
CA LEU A 540 -19.23 2.31 3.58
C LEU A 540 -20.25 1.16 3.69
N PRO A 541 -21.56 1.44 3.74
CA PRO A 541 -22.57 0.40 3.71
C PRO A 541 -22.48 -0.38 2.39
N SER A 542 -22.76 -1.70 2.43
CA SER A 542 -22.81 -2.49 1.21
C SER A 542 -23.87 -1.95 0.25
N TRP A 543 -23.69 -2.14 -1.07
CA TRP A 543 -24.70 -1.70 -2.05
C TRP A 543 -26.09 -2.28 -1.72
N LYS A 544 -26.15 -3.53 -1.24
CA LYS A 544 -27.38 -4.14 -0.74
C LYS A 544 -27.91 -3.47 0.53
N SER A 545 -27.05 -3.02 1.44
CA SER A 545 -27.45 -2.25 2.64
C SER A 545 -27.93 -0.84 2.31
N LEU A 546 -27.36 -0.19 1.28
CA LEU A 546 -27.87 1.08 0.74
C LEU A 546 -29.26 0.90 0.11
N VAL A 547 -29.49 -0.24 -0.55
CA VAL A 547 -30.79 -0.62 -1.11
C VAL A 547 -31.80 -1.05 -0.02
N ASN A 548 -31.36 -1.73 1.04
CA ASN A 548 -32.24 -2.14 2.15
C ASN A 548 -32.58 -0.97 3.09
N CYS A 549 -31.64 -0.05 3.37
CA CYS A 549 -31.97 1.24 4.00
C CYS A 549 -32.93 2.07 3.13
N TYR A 550 -32.90 1.86 1.81
CA TYR A 550 -33.83 2.48 0.87
C TYR A 550 -35.26 1.92 0.96
N GLU A 551 -35.41 0.63 1.27
CA GLU A 551 -36.71 -0.03 1.53
C GLU A 551 -37.26 0.28 2.93
N LEU A 552 -36.43 0.27 3.99
CA LEU A 552 -36.84 0.57 5.37
C LEU A 552 -37.23 2.04 5.61
N CYS A 553 -36.82 2.96 4.74
CA CYS A 553 -37.30 4.35 4.72
C CYS A 553 -38.54 4.56 3.82
N GLY A 554 -39.21 3.48 3.41
CA GLY A 554 -40.35 3.51 2.47
C GLY A 554 -41.62 4.17 3.00
N ASP A 555 -41.88 4.12 4.31
CA ASP A 555 -43.22 4.41 4.84
C ASP A 555 -43.42 5.76 5.52
N HIS A 556 -42.39 6.61 5.58
CA HIS A 556 -42.56 7.98 6.09
C HIS A 556 -42.01 9.06 5.14
N VAL A 557 -42.95 9.92 4.73
CA VAL A 557 -42.77 11.36 4.43
C VAL A 557 -42.45 11.73 2.96
N LYS A 558 -43.42 12.42 2.31
CA LYS A 558 -43.32 13.06 0.96
C LYS A 558 -42.10 13.98 0.77
N HIS A 559 -41.43 14.45 1.84
CA HIS A 559 -40.17 15.21 1.75
C HIS A 559 -38.94 14.36 1.34
N THR A 560 -38.94 13.04 1.54
CA THR A 560 -37.78 12.18 1.22
C THR A 560 -37.63 11.88 -0.27
N ARG A 561 -38.73 11.89 -1.05
CA ARG A 561 -38.68 11.67 -2.51
C ARG A 561 -37.90 12.76 -3.26
N GLN A 562 -37.98 14.01 -2.79
CA GLN A 562 -37.25 15.15 -3.39
C GLN A 562 -35.76 15.15 -3.04
N SER A 563 -35.39 14.81 -1.80
CA SER A 563 -33.98 14.70 -1.41
C SER A 563 -33.29 13.49 -2.07
N ARG A 564 -34.02 12.38 -2.26
CA ARG A 564 -33.58 11.20 -3.03
C ARG A 564 -33.20 11.55 -4.47
N GLY A 565 -33.99 12.38 -5.16
CA GLY A 565 -33.68 12.83 -6.52
C GLY A 565 -32.40 13.69 -6.60
N ILE A 566 -32.11 14.53 -5.59
CA ILE A 566 -30.91 15.38 -5.58
C ILE A 566 -29.64 14.54 -5.37
N VAL A 567 -29.68 13.56 -4.45
CA VAL A 567 -28.56 12.65 -4.21
C VAL A 567 -28.31 11.77 -5.43
N MET A 568 -29.36 11.17 -5.99
CA MET A 568 -29.25 10.29 -7.17
C MET A 568 -28.70 11.06 -8.38
N ASN A 569 -29.17 12.30 -8.61
CA ASN A 569 -28.64 13.15 -9.67
C ASN A 569 -27.16 13.52 -9.45
N GLY A 570 -26.73 13.72 -8.20
CA GLY A 570 -25.31 13.96 -7.88
C GLY A 570 -24.42 12.76 -8.20
N ILE A 571 -24.89 11.54 -7.90
CA ILE A 571 -24.16 10.29 -8.22
C ILE A 571 -24.14 10.06 -9.74
N LEU A 572 -25.27 10.24 -10.41
CA LEU A 572 -25.34 10.11 -11.87
C LEU A 572 -24.50 11.17 -12.58
N ASP A 573 -24.33 12.36 -11.99
CA ASP A 573 -23.45 13.41 -12.52
C ASP A 573 -21.95 13.10 -12.37
N MET A 574 -21.57 12.16 -11.48
CA MET A 574 -20.17 11.73 -11.34
C MET A 574 -19.73 10.83 -12.49
N VAL A 575 -20.61 9.98 -13.02
CA VAL A 575 -20.29 9.06 -14.12
C VAL A 575 -19.71 9.79 -15.34
N PRO A 576 -20.38 10.80 -15.93
CA PRO A 576 -19.84 11.50 -17.08
C PRO A 576 -18.59 12.33 -16.73
N VAL A 577 -18.35 12.64 -15.45
CA VAL A 577 -17.16 13.38 -15.00
C VAL A 577 -15.93 12.48 -14.90
N LEU A 578 -16.08 11.28 -14.33
CA LEU A 578 -14.97 10.40 -14.00
C LEU A 578 -14.61 9.39 -15.09
N TRP A 579 -15.57 8.98 -15.92
CA TRP A 579 -15.29 7.97 -16.95
C TRP A 579 -14.13 8.35 -17.90
N PRO A 580 -13.95 9.63 -18.33
CA PRO A 580 -12.82 9.98 -19.20
C PRO A 580 -11.48 9.87 -18.45
N ALA A 581 -11.46 10.18 -17.16
CA ALA A 581 -10.28 10.03 -16.32
C ALA A 581 -9.96 8.56 -16.08
N GLY A 582 -10.98 7.71 -15.90
CA GLY A 582 -10.83 6.25 -15.86
C GLY A 582 -10.25 5.68 -17.16
N LEU A 583 -10.75 6.12 -18.32
CA LEU A 583 -10.15 5.76 -19.61
C LEU A 583 -8.71 6.26 -19.75
N THR A 584 -8.44 7.50 -19.32
CA THR A 584 -7.09 8.07 -19.36
C THR A 584 -6.14 7.24 -18.50
N TRP A 585 -6.57 6.86 -17.29
CA TRP A 585 -5.81 5.99 -16.40
C TRP A 585 -5.55 4.61 -17.02
N LEU A 586 -6.57 4.01 -17.66
CA LEU A 586 -6.44 2.75 -18.38
C LEU A 586 -5.46 2.87 -19.57
N ALA A 587 -5.54 3.94 -20.35
CA ALA A 587 -4.64 4.18 -21.47
C ALA A 587 -3.19 4.36 -20.99
N ILE A 588 -2.96 5.18 -19.97
CA ILE A 588 -1.63 5.37 -19.36
C ILE A 588 -1.07 4.04 -18.87
N THR A 589 -1.90 3.27 -18.15
CA THR A 589 -1.52 1.96 -17.63
C THR A 589 -1.24 0.97 -18.76
N TRP A 590 -2.04 0.97 -19.82
CA TRP A 590 -1.86 0.11 -20.99
C TRP A 590 -0.53 0.38 -21.70
N PHE A 591 -0.15 1.66 -21.88
CA PHE A 591 1.16 2.02 -22.42
C PHE A 591 2.33 1.76 -21.46
N GLN A 592 2.05 1.36 -20.21
CA GLN A 592 3.04 0.99 -19.20
C GLN A 592 3.15 -0.52 -18.97
N LEU A 593 2.13 -1.28 -19.38
CA LEU A 593 2.15 -2.73 -19.52
C LEU A 593 2.86 -3.14 -20.82
#